data_AF-A0A1I3E6J2-F1
#
_entry.id   AF-A0A1I3E6J2-F1
#
_cell.length_a   1.000
_cell.length_b   1.000
_cell.length_c   1.000
_cell.angle_alpha   90.00
_cell.angle_beta   90.00
_cell.angle_gamma   90.00
#
_symmetry.space_group_name_H-M   'P 1'
#
loop_
_entity.id
_entity.type
_entity.pdbx_description
1 polymer ?
#
loop_
_entity_poly.entity_id
_entity_poly.type
_entity_poly.pdbx_seq_one_letter_code
_entity_poly.pdbx_strand_id
1 'polypeptide(L)'
;MMIQQEQFDDLLSRTALAALFYYPEIAVDDDGPNLQNDIAYCLEPVVGIADEDAEQLRVAIGRVITNPTAHRSELLSLVIELAPPPAE
;
A
#
# COMPACT_ATOMS: atom_id res chain seq x y z
N MET A 1 -17.64 -7.29 5.27
CA MET A 1 -17.67 -5.92 5.80
C MET A 1 -17.36 -5.01 4.62
N MET A 2 -18.12 -3.93 4.40
CA MET A 2 -17.85 -3.03 3.28
C MET A 2 -16.72 -2.08 3.67
N ILE A 3 -15.71 -1.97 2.82
CA ILE A 3 -14.54 -1.12 3.06
C ILE A 3 -14.93 0.32 2.71
N GLN A 4 -14.57 1.28 3.56
CA GLN A 4 -14.88 2.69 3.42
C GLN A 4 -13.72 3.46 2.79
N GLN A 5 -13.99 4.63 2.22
CA GLN A 5 -12.98 5.51 1.63
C GLN A 5 -11.83 5.84 2.60
N GLU A 6 -12.14 6.06 3.88
CA GLU A 6 -11.16 6.34 4.93
C GLU A 6 -10.11 5.23 5.09
N GLN A 7 -10.49 3.97 4.83
CA GLN A 7 -9.56 2.82 4.91
C GLN A 7 -8.56 2.84 3.74
N PHE A 8 -9.00 3.29 2.57
CA PHE A 8 -8.12 3.49 1.42
C PHE A 8 -7.18 4.70 1.61
N ASP A 9 -7.65 5.77 2.25
CA ASP A 9 -6.81 6.91 2.60
C ASP A 9 -5.73 6.53 3.64
N ASP A 10 -6.06 5.64 4.60
CA ASP A 10 -5.08 5.07 5.54
C ASP A 10 -4.04 4.22 4.79
N LEU A 11 -4.46 3.34 3.87
CA LEU A 11 -3.54 2.57 3.02
C LEU A 11 -2.56 3.47 2.24
N LEU A 12 -3.05 4.56 1.64
CA LEU A 12 -2.20 5.52 0.91
C LEU A 12 -1.20 6.19 1.85
N SER A 13 -1.65 6.60 3.04
CA SER A 13 -0.81 7.24 4.06
C SER A 13 0.28 6.31 4.56
N ARG A 14 -0.05 5.05 4.86
CA ARG A 14 0.90 4.00 5.27
C ARG A 14 1.91 3.69 4.16
N THR A 15 1.46 3.60 2.92
CA THR A 15 2.35 3.35 1.77
C THR A 15 3.35 4.49 1.57
N ALA A 16 2.90 5.74 1.70
CA ALA A 16 3.78 6.90 1.64
C ALA A 16 4.81 6.88 2.78
N LEU A 17 4.39 6.53 4.00
CA LEU A 17 5.28 6.41 5.15
C LEU A 17 6.35 5.33 4.93
N ALA A 18 5.95 4.12 4.51
CA ALA A 18 6.87 3.03 4.20
C ALA A 18 7.88 3.43 3.10
N ALA A 19 7.43 4.11 2.04
CA ALA A 19 8.31 4.60 0.98
C ALA A 19 9.36 5.61 1.49
N LEU A 20 9.04 6.45 2.48
CA LEU A 20 9.99 7.41 3.06
C LEU A 20 11.10 6.74 3.88
N PHE A 21 10.83 5.56 4.45
CA PHE A 21 11.77 4.80 5.25
C PHE A 21 12.43 3.64 4.50
N TYR A 22 12.09 3.44 3.22
CA TYR A 22 12.67 2.40 2.40
C TYR A 22 14.09 2.78 1.95
N TYR A 23 15.09 2.07 2.48
CA TYR A 23 16.50 2.22 2.10
C TYR A 23 17.03 0.89 1.53
N PRO A 24 17.21 0.78 0.20
CA PRO A 24 17.65 -0.48 -0.43
C PRO A 24 19.06 -0.90 -0.02
N GLU A 25 19.89 0.02 0.48
CA GLU A 25 21.30 -0.23 0.85
C GLU A 25 21.50 -0.59 2.34
N ILE A 26 20.47 -0.42 3.18
CA ILE A 26 20.53 -0.80 4.61
C ILE A 26 20.09 -2.27 4.73
N ALA A 27 20.99 -3.17 4.31
CA ALA A 27 20.96 -4.59 4.63
C ALA A 27 22.17 -4.95 5.51
N VAL A 28 22.53 -4.05 6.43
CA VAL A 28 23.72 -4.19 7.27
C VAL A 28 23.24 -4.50 8.70
N ASP A 29 23.21 -5.80 8.99
CA ASP A 29 23.27 -6.42 10.32
C ASP A 29 22.00 -6.64 11.16
N ASP A 30 20.82 -6.85 10.56
CA ASP A 30 19.73 -7.53 11.29
C ASP A 30 18.87 -8.39 10.34
N ASP A 31 18.33 -9.50 10.83
CA ASP A 31 17.53 -10.52 10.12
C ASP A 31 16.23 -9.97 9.45
N GLY A 32 16.36 -9.09 8.45
CA GLY A 32 15.29 -8.19 8.03
C GLY A 32 14.20 -8.78 7.11
N PRO A 33 12.91 -8.65 7.45
CA PRO A 33 11.79 -8.79 6.54
C PRO A 33 11.22 -7.39 6.27
N ASN A 34 11.90 -6.54 5.48
CA ASN A 34 11.51 -5.12 5.45
C ASN A 34 10.29 -4.88 4.53
N LEU A 35 10.44 -5.13 3.22
CA LEU A 35 9.41 -4.77 2.24
C LEU A 35 8.09 -5.56 2.39
N GLN A 36 8.14 -6.87 2.67
CA GLN A 36 6.91 -7.66 2.79
C GLN A 36 6.10 -7.30 4.05
N ASN A 37 6.77 -6.94 5.14
CA ASN A 37 6.09 -6.47 6.35
C ASN A 37 5.49 -5.09 6.13
N ASP A 38 6.19 -4.18 5.45
CA ASP A 38 5.64 -2.88 5.09
C ASP A 38 4.41 -3.02 4.19
N ILE A 39 4.45 -3.92 3.21
CA ILE A 39 3.30 -4.21 2.35
C ILE A 39 2.14 -4.76 3.18
N ALA A 40 2.39 -5.70 4.10
CA ALA A 40 1.37 -6.25 4.98
C ALA A 40 0.75 -5.15 5.87
N TYR A 41 1.58 -4.30 6.46
CA TYR A 41 1.17 -3.15 7.27
C TYR A 41 0.29 -2.17 6.48
N CYS A 42 0.62 -1.91 5.21
CA CYS A 42 -0.17 -1.04 4.34
C CYS A 42 -1.54 -1.64 3.97
N LEU A 43 -1.67 -2.97 3.95
CA LEU A 43 -2.90 -3.69 3.61
C LEU A 43 -3.86 -3.89 4.79
N GLU A 44 -3.38 -3.77 6.04
CA GLU A 44 -4.21 -3.90 7.25
C GLU A 44 -5.53 -3.11 7.22
N PRO A 45 -5.59 -1.86 6.74
CA PRO A 45 -6.84 -1.09 6.74
C PRO A 45 -7.91 -1.70 5.84
N VAL A 46 -7.50 -2.43 4.80
CA VAL A 46 -8.38 -2.95 3.76
C VAL A 46 -8.57 -4.47 3.86
N VAL A 47 -8.36 -5.04 5.05
CA VAL A 47 -8.63 -6.46 5.33
C VAL A 47 -10.12 -6.74 5.11
N GLY A 48 -10.44 -7.46 4.03
CA GLY A 48 -11.81 -7.81 3.65
C GLY A 48 -12.23 -7.43 2.23
N ILE A 49 -11.35 -6.80 1.43
CA ILE A 49 -11.52 -6.73 -0.03
C ILE A 49 -11.38 -8.11 -0.68
N ALA A 50 -11.75 -8.23 -1.96
CA ALA A 50 -11.57 -9.47 -2.69
C ALA A 50 -10.07 -9.82 -2.82
N ASP A 51 -9.74 -11.11 -2.78
CA ASP A 51 -8.35 -11.59 -2.84
C ASP A 51 -7.62 -11.11 -4.10
N GLU A 52 -8.34 -10.97 -5.23
CA GLU A 52 -7.80 -10.44 -6.49
C GLU A 52 -7.38 -8.98 -6.36
N ASP A 53 -8.22 -8.14 -5.74
CA ASP A 53 -7.93 -6.72 -5.50
C ASP A 53 -6.81 -6.54 -4.49
N ALA A 54 -6.79 -7.39 -3.44
CA ALA A 54 -5.73 -7.41 -2.45
C ALA A 54 -4.36 -7.71 -3.08
N GLU A 55 -4.31 -8.67 -4.01
CA GLU A 55 -3.08 -9.02 -4.71
C GLU A 55 -2.61 -7.89 -5.63
N GLN A 56 -3.53 -7.20 -6.33
CA GLN A 56 -3.20 -6.04 -7.14
C GLN A 56 -2.63 -4.90 -6.29
N LEU A 57 -3.27 -4.60 -5.15
CA LEU A 57 -2.78 -3.60 -4.20
C LEU A 57 -1.41 -3.99 -3.64
N ARG A 58 -1.20 -5.26 -3.28
CA ARG A 58 0.08 -5.78 -2.78
C ARG A 58 1.23 -5.46 -3.75
N VAL A 59 1.01 -5.68 -5.04
CA VAL A 59 2.00 -5.39 -6.10
C VAL A 59 2.21 -3.89 -6.26
N ALA A 60 1.13 -3.10 -6.34
CA ALA A 60 1.21 -1.65 -6.51
C ALA A 60 1.91 -0.96 -5.33
N ILE A 61 1.59 -1.36 -4.09
CA ILE A 61 2.23 -0.87 -2.86
C ILE A 61 3.72 -1.18 -2.88
N GLY A 62 4.13 -2.42 -3.20
CA GLY A 62 5.55 -2.79 -3.28
C GLY A 62 6.33 -1.94 -4.29
N ARG A 63 5.72 -1.63 -5.44
CA ARG A 63 6.30 -0.73 -6.45
C ARG A 63 6.43 0.71 -5.93
N VAL A 64 5.42 1.22 -5.22
CA VAL A 64 5.46 2.58 -4.66
C VAL A 64 6.48 2.69 -3.52
N ILE A 65 6.57 1.71 -2.63
CA ILE A 65 7.57 1.71 -1.55
C ILE A 65 8.99 1.78 -2.14
N THR A 66 9.24 1.02 -3.21
CA THR A 66 10.57 0.93 -3.83
C THR A 66 10.90 2.12 -4.74
N ASN A 67 9.91 2.67 -5.46
CA ASN A 67 10.09 3.84 -6.32
C ASN A 67 8.79 4.67 -6.43
N PRO A 68 8.52 5.54 -5.44
CA PRO A 68 7.27 6.30 -5.40
C PRO A 68 7.20 7.33 -6.53
N THR A 69 8.34 7.81 -7.04
CA THR A 69 8.35 8.78 -8.14
C THR A 69 7.81 8.18 -9.43
N ALA A 70 8.08 6.89 -9.68
CA ALA A 70 7.60 6.19 -10.87
C ALA A 70 6.16 5.66 -10.73
N HIS A 71 5.76 5.21 -9.53
CA HIS A 71 4.57 4.38 -9.38
C HIS A 71 3.39 5.01 -8.62
N ARG A 72 3.55 6.21 -8.01
CA ARG A 72 2.48 6.82 -7.19
C ARG A 72 1.14 6.98 -7.91
N SER A 73 1.16 7.31 -9.20
CA SER A 73 -0.07 7.52 -9.98
C SER A 73 -0.81 6.21 -10.25
N GLU A 74 -0.08 5.11 -10.45
CA GLU A 74 -0.65 3.77 -10.66
C GLU A 74 -1.41 3.31 -9.41
N LEU A 75 -0.80 3.48 -8.23
CA LEU A 75 -1.47 3.16 -6.96
C LEU A 75 -2.69 4.05 -6.72
N LEU A 76 -2.60 5.35 -6.99
CA LEU A 76 -3.72 6.27 -6.80
C LEU A 76 -4.90 5.90 -7.70
N SER A 77 -4.64 5.58 -8.98
CA SER A 77 -5.69 5.12 -9.91
C SER A 77 -6.36 3.84 -9.41
N LEU A 78 -5.59 2.86 -8.97
CA LEU A 78 -6.13 1.61 -8.43
C LEU A 78 -7.01 1.85 -7.19
N VAL A 79 -6.57 2.72 -6.28
CA VAL A 79 -7.37 3.07 -5.10
C VAL A 79 -8.68 3.75 -5.48
N ILE A 80 -8.69 4.65 -6.46
CA ILE A 80 -9.91 5.32 -6.94
C ILE A 80 -10.90 4.31 -7.54
N GLU A 81 -10.40 3.30 -8.25
CA GLU A 81 -11.24 2.24 -8.84
C GLU A 81 -11.87 1.33 -7.78
N LEU A 82 -11.15 1.06 -6.69
CA LEU A 82 -11.59 0.15 -5.62
C LEU A 82 -12.38 0.84 -4.50
N ALA A 83 -12.16 2.14 -4.28
CA ALA A 83 -12.84 2.88 -3.23
C ALA A 83 -14.33 3.07 -3.55
N PRO A 84 -15.22 2.89 -2.56
CA PRO A 84 -16.61 3.27 -2.74
C PRO A 84 -16.73 4.77 -3.02
N PRO A 85 -17.78 5.20 -3.74
CA PRO A 85 -18.02 6.62 -3.96
C PRO A 85 -18.14 7.36 -2.62
N PRO A 86 -17.67 8.61 -2.53
CA PRO A 86 -17.79 9.41 -1.33
C PRO A 86 -19.26 9.50 -0.91
N ALA A 87 -19.53 9.33 0.38
CA ALA A 87 -20.85 9.56 0.93
C ALA A 87 -21.19 11.06 0.80
N GLU A 88 -22.35 11.36 0.21
CA GLU A 88 -22.91 12.74 0.12
C GLU A 88 -23.28 13.32 1.49
#